data_AF-A0A5C4Y1M0-F1
#
_entry.id   AF-A0A5C4Y1M0-F1
#
_cell.length_a   1.000
_cell.length_b   1.000
_cell.length_c   1.000
_cell.angle_alpha   90.00
_cell.angle_beta   90.00
_cell.angle_gamma   90.00
#
_symmetry.space_group_name_H-M   'P 1'
#
loop_
_entity.id
_entity.type
_entity.pdbx_description
1 polymer ?
#
loop_
_entity_poly.entity_id
_entity_poly.type
_entity_poly.pdbx_seq_one_letter_code
_entity_poly.pdbx_strand_id
1 'polypeptide(L)'
;MTEGPSTDPRTVWGASLDALELDLVETERALLLESAADVVPEVRPTWQAPAVPLPAELAPRAAALLARHQDLTARVERAMAGIRREQRRSTQLHARLDLGTAPPPVYVDRAV
;
A
#
# COMPACT_ATOMS: atom_id res chain seq x y z
N MET A 1 -18.39 17.12 27.86
CA MET A 1 -18.97 17.86 26.72
C MET A 1 -18.56 17.12 25.46
N THR A 2 -19.40 16.23 24.97
CA THR A 2 -19.21 15.53 23.69
C THR A 2 -19.85 16.42 22.63
N GLU A 3 -19.03 17.13 21.84
CA GLU A 3 -19.51 17.79 20.63
C GLU A 3 -20.14 16.73 19.73
N GLY A 4 -21.41 16.92 19.36
CA GLY A 4 -22.08 16.06 18.39
C GLY A 4 -21.36 16.12 17.04
N PRO A 5 -21.54 15.12 16.16
CA PRO A 5 -20.87 15.10 14.86
C PRO A 5 -21.17 16.39 14.11
N SER A 6 -20.14 17.20 13.86
CA SER A 6 -20.26 18.44 13.09
C SER A 6 -20.88 18.10 11.74
N THR A 7 -22.01 18.73 11.44
CA THR A 7 -22.72 18.57 10.16
C THR A 7 -22.22 19.56 9.10
N ASP A 8 -21.27 20.42 9.45
CA ASP A 8 -20.66 21.36 8.52
C ASP A 8 -19.91 20.60 7.42
N PRO A 9 -20.31 20.73 6.14
CA PRO A 9 -19.67 20.03 5.04
C PRO A 9 -18.16 20.21 4.96
N ARG A 10 -17.65 21.41 5.31
CA ARG A 10 -16.20 21.68 5.29
C ARG A 10 -15.47 20.85 6.33
N THR A 11 -16.00 20.79 7.55
CA THR A 11 -15.42 20.00 8.65
C THR A 11 -15.44 18.50 8.33
N VAL A 12 -16.58 17.98 7.84
CA VAL A 12 -16.72 16.55 7.53
C VAL A 12 -15.79 16.14 6.38
N TRP A 13 -15.74 16.93 5.30
CA TRP A 13 -14.81 16.67 4.20
C TRP A 13 -13.36 16.85 4.62
N GLY A 14 -13.03 17.85 5.43
CA GLY A 14 -11.70 18.05 5.98
C GLY A 14 -11.19 16.80 6.70
N ALA A 15 -11.95 16.32 7.69
CA ALA A 15 -11.60 15.12 8.45
C ALA A 15 -11.49 13.87 7.56
N SER A 16 -12.39 13.72 6.59
CA SER A 16 -12.38 12.59 5.66
C SER A 16 -11.14 12.59 4.74
N LEU A 17 -10.73 13.76 4.26
CA LEU A 17 -9.52 13.91 3.44
C LEU A 17 -8.25 13.76 4.28
N ASP A 18 -8.25 14.21 5.53
CA ASP A 18 -7.13 14.01 6.47
C ASP A 18 -6.89 12.52 6.74
N ALA A 19 -7.96 11.75 6.98
CA ALA A 19 -7.86 10.30 7.16
C ALA A 19 -7.29 9.61 5.92
N LEU A 20 -7.76 9.99 4.73
CA LEU A 20 -7.25 9.44 3.47
C LEU A 20 -5.77 9.80 3.22
N GLU A 21 -5.35 11.00 3.61
CA GLU A 21 -3.97 11.43 3.50
C GLU A 21 -3.04 10.64 4.45
N LEU A 22 -3.48 10.36 5.68
CA LEU A 22 -2.76 9.49 6.60
C LEU A 22 -2.59 8.07 6.05
N ASP A 23 -3.66 7.49 5.51
CA ASP A 23 -3.62 6.16 4.90
C ASP A 23 -2.62 6.09 3.72
N LEU A 24 -2.56 7.14 2.90
CA LEU A 24 -1.60 7.25 1.81
C LEU A 24 -0.17 7.32 2.33
N VAL A 25 0.10 8.16 3.33
CA VAL A 25 1.44 8.30 3.93
C VAL A 25 1.92 6.97 4.53
N GLU A 26 1.04 6.26 5.22
CA GLU A 26 1.38 4.95 5.79
C GLU A 26 1.67 3.90 4.72
N THR A 27 0.86 3.87 3.65
CA THR A 27 1.07 2.95 2.53
C THR A 27 2.37 3.26 1.78
N GLU A 28 2.69 4.54 1.58
CA GLU A 28 3.97 4.99 1.02
C GLU A 28 5.16 4.54 1.88
N ARG A 29 5.05 4.67 3.22
CA ARG A 29 6.09 4.20 4.15
C ARG A 29 6.24 2.68 4.10
N ALA A 30 5.13 1.94 4.07
CA ALA A 30 5.15 0.48 3.98
C ALA A 30 5.86 -0.01 2.70
N LEU A 31 5.68 0.68 1.58
CA LEU A 31 6.40 0.36 0.33
C LEU A 31 7.91 0.63 0.39
N LEU A 32 8.37 1.57 1.23
CA LEU A 32 9.80 1.86 1.38
C LEU A 32 10.51 0.89 2.33
N LEU A 33 9.78 0.25 3.24
CA LEU A 33 10.32 -0.73 4.17
C LEU A 33 10.51 -2.08 3.45
N GLU A 34 11.75 -2.35 3.02
CA GLU A 34 12.14 -3.53 2.24
C GLU A 34 11.94 -4.86 2.99
N SER A 35 11.86 -4.83 4.33
CA SER A 35 11.61 -6.01 5.18
C SER A 35 10.47 -5.78 6.17
N ALA A 36 9.25 -5.58 5.67
CA ALA A 36 8.05 -5.53 6.51
C ALA A 36 7.60 -6.93 7.00
N ALA A 37 8.54 -7.83 7.31
CA ALA A 37 8.24 -9.22 7.71
C ALA A 37 7.39 -9.31 9.00
N ASP A 38 7.39 -8.26 9.82
CA ASP A 38 6.66 -8.20 11.10
C ASP A 38 5.49 -7.19 11.11
N VAL A 39 5.19 -6.53 9.99
CA VAL A 39 4.02 -5.62 9.95
C VAL A 39 2.81 -6.42 9.49
N VAL A 40 2.03 -6.93 10.45
CA VAL A 40 0.69 -7.45 10.15
C VAL A 40 -0.16 -6.24 9.73
N PRO A 41 -0.65 -6.19 8.47
CA PRO A 41 -1.47 -5.06 8.04
C PRO A 41 -2.78 -5.10 8.83
N GLU A 42 -3.04 -4.05 9.61
CA GLU A 42 -4.33 -3.85 10.23
C GLU A 42 -5.38 -3.65 9.13
N VAL A 43 -6.44 -4.47 9.15
CA VAL A 43 -7.53 -4.37 8.17
C VAL A 43 -8.35 -3.13 8.51
N ARG A 44 -8.09 -2.04 7.78
CA ARG A 44 -8.86 -0.81 7.90
C ARG A 44 -10.20 -0.91 7.20
N PRO A 45 -11.24 -0.22 7.73
CA PRO A 45 -12.51 -0.09 7.03
C PRO A 45 -12.28 0.62 5.69
N THR A 46 -13.06 0.23 4.67
CA THR A 46 -13.03 0.91 3.37
C THR A 46 -13.44 2.36 3.55
N TRP A 47 -12.61 3.28 3.07
CA TRP A 47 -12.93 4.71 3.07
C TRP A 47 -14.25 4.97 2.34
N GLN A 48 -15.11 5.77 2.93
CA GLN A 48 -16.38 6.19 2.34
C GLN A 48 -16.41 7.70 2.23
N ALA A 49 -16.79 8.19 1.06
CA ALA A 49 -17.02 9.61 0.85
C ALA A 49 -18.16 10.10 1.76
N PRO A 50 -18.02 11.28 2.39
CA PRO A 50 -19.12 11.93 3.07
C PRO A 50 -20.35 12.07 2.18
N ALA A 51 -21.54 11.85 2.74
CA ALA A 51 -22.82 11.98 2.02
C ALA A 51 -23.25 13.44 1.79
N VAL A 52 -22.32 14.39 1.88
CA VAL A 52 -22.54 15.82 1.69
C VAL A 52 -21.71 16.31 0.50
N PRO A 53 -22.12 17.38 -0.22
CA PRO A 53 -21.36 17.90 -1.35
C PRO A 53 -19.95 18.33 -0.95
N LEU A 54 -18.97 18.09 -1.82
CA LEU A 54 -17.59 18.55 -1.64
C LEU A 54 -17.53 20.07 -1.78
N PRO A 55 -17.04 20.81 -0.77
CA PRO A 55 -16.82 22.25 -0.88
C PRO A 55 -15.78 22.59 -1.94
N ALA A 56 -16.03 23.63 -2.74
CA ALA A 56 -15.23 23.99 -3.91
C ALA A 56 -13.75 24.27 -3.55
N GLU A 57 -13.50 24.84 -2.38
CA GLU A 57 -12.18 25.13 -1.84
C GLU A 57 -11.37 23.86 -1.53
N LEU A 58 -12.02 22.72 -1.28
CA LEU A 58 -11.36 21.44 -1.01
C LEU A 58 -11.17 20.62 -2.30
N ALA A 59 -11.79 21.00 -3.41
CA ALA A 59 -11.68 20.29 -4.67
C ALA A 59 -10.22 20.13 -5.18
N PRO A 60 -9.35 21.17 -5.13
CA PRO A 60 -7.95 21.02 -5.52
C PRO A 60 -7.20 20.01 -4.65
N ARG A 61 -7.47 20.01 -3.33
CA ARG A 61 -6.87 19.06 -2.38
C ARG A 61 -7.31 17.63 -2.67
N ALA A 62 -8.61 17.41 -2.88
CA ALA A 62 -9.17 16.11 -3.23
C ALA A 62 -8.58 15.57 -4.54
N ALA A 63 -8.43 16.43 -5.56
CA ALA A 63 -7.81 16.06 -6.83
C ALA A 63 -6.34 15.66 -6.67
N ALA A 64 -5.57 16.39 -5.86
CA ALA A 64 -4.18 16.05 -5.56
C ALA A 64 -4.05 14.69 -4.84
N LEU A 65 -4.92 14.43 -3.87
CA LEU A 65 -4.96 13.14 -3.16
C LEU A 65 -5.34 11.99 -4.10
N LEU A 66 -6.30 12.19 -5.00
CA LEU A 66 -6.67 11.19 -6.01
C LEU A 66 -5.48 10.84 -6.93
N ALA A 67 -4.76 11.85 -7.42
CA ALA A 67 -3.59 11.63 -8.26
C ALA A 67 -2.49 10.84 -7.52
N ARG A 68 -2.23 11.17 -6.24
CA ARG A 68 -1.30 10.42 -5.40
C ARG A 68 -1.73 8.98 -5.18
N HIS A 69 -3.02 8.76 -4.93
CA HIS A 69 -3.57 7.42 -4.77
C HIS A 69 -3.38 6.56 -6.01
N GLN A 70 -3.64 7.12 -7.21
CA GLN A 70 -3.45 6.40 -8.47
C GLN A 70 -1.98 6.02 -8.72
N ASP A 71 -1.04 6.93 -8.47
CA ASP A 71 0.40 6.61 -8.56
C ASP A 71 0.80 5.51 -7.57
N LEU A 72 0.32 5.63 -6.33
CA LEU A 72 0.62 4.66 -5.28
C LEU A 72 0.08 3.27 -5.61
N THR A 73 -1.15 3.17 -6.11
CA THR A 73 -1.73 1.90 -6.58
C THR A 73 -0.88 1.27 -7.68
N ALA A 74 -0.45 2.06 -8.66
CA ALA A 74 0.43 1.56 -9.72
C ALA A 74 1.80 1.08 -9.19
N ARG A 75 2.31 1.68 -8.10
CA ARG A 75 3.54 1.24 -7.42
C ARG A 75 3.32 -0.06 -6.65
N VAL A 76 2.21 -0.18 -5.91
CA VAL A 76 1.83 -1.40 -5.18
C VAL A 76 1.66 -2.57 -6.13
N GLU A 77 0.96 -2.39 -7.25
CA GLU A 77 0.75 -3.44 -8.25
C GLU A 77 2.06 -3.99 -8.81
N ARG A 78 3.02 -3.10 -9.10
CA ARG A 78 4.37 -3.47 -9.56
C ARG A 78 5.14 -4.25 -8.49
N ALA A 79 5.10 -3.79 -7.24
CA ALA A 79 5.73 -4.50 -6.12
C ALA A 79 5.15 -5.91 -5.95
N MET A 80 3.81 -6.03 -5.97
CA MET A 80 3.11 -7.31 -5.86
C MET A 80 3.41 -8.26 -7.02
N ALA A 81 3.59 -7.74 -8.24
CA ALA A 81 4.02 -8.55 -9.38
C ALA A 81 5.44 -9.12 -9.17
N GLY A 82 6.35 -8.33 -8.60
CA GLY A 82 7.69 -8.77 -8.21
C GLY A 82 7.65 -9.89 -7.18
N ILE A 83 6.86 -9.72 -6.11
CA ILE A 83 6.68 -10.72 -5.05
C ILE A 83 6.15 -12.05 -5.63
N ARG A 84 5.11 -12.00 -6.47
CA ARG A 84 4.55 -13.21 -7.11
C ARG A 84 5.55 -13.92 -8.00
N ARG A 85 6.39 -13.17 -8.72
CA ARG A 85 7.44 -13.75 -9.58
C ARG A 85 8.50 -14.45 -8.74
N GLU A 86 8.93 -13.85 -7.64
CA GLU A 86 9.92 -14.44 -6.74
C GLU A 86 9.37 -15.69 -6.05
N GLN A 87 8.13 -15.65 -5.57
CA GLN A 87 7.46 -16.82 -5.01
C GLN A 87 7.42 -17.99 -6.01
N ARG A 88 7.04 -17.75 -7.27
CA ARG A 88 7.04 -18.79 -8.31
C ARG A 88 8.43 -19.39 -8.54
N ARG A 89 9.47 -18.55 -8.58
CA ARG A 89 10.86 -19.00 -8.74
C ARG A 89 11.30 -19.83 -7.55
N SER A 90 11.01 -19.39 -6.32
CA SER A 90 11.31 -20.12 -5.09
C SER A 90 10.61 -21.48 -5.08
N THR A 91 9.31 -21.56 -5.41
CA THR A 91 8.59 -22.84 -5.50
C THR A 91 9.19 -23.77 -6.55
N GLN A 92 9.60 -23.26 -7.71
CA GLN A 92 10.25 -24.07 -8.75
C GLN A 92 11.63 -24.58 -8.31
N LEU A 93 12.42 -23.78 -7.59
CA LEU A 93 13.70 -24.18 -7.03
C LEU A 93 13.54 -25.28 -5.99
N HIS A 94 12.62 -25.11 -5.03
CA HIS A 94 12.31 -26.13 -4.04
C HIS A 94 11.86 -27.44 -4.69
N ALA A 95 10.94 -27.39 -5.66
CA ALA A 95 10.49 -28.59 -6.37
C ALA A 95 11.62 -29.32 -7.10
N ARG A 96 12.61 -28.61 -7.67
CA ARG A 96 13.78 -29.23 -8.33
C ARG A 96 14.76 -29.85 -7.33
N LEU A 97 14.92 -29.23 -6.17
CA LEU A 97 15.73 -29.77 -5.07
C LEU A 97 15.10 -31.05 -4.51
N ASP A 98 13.78 -31.03 -4.25
CA ASP A 98 13.04 -32.19 -3.72
C ASP A 98 13.05 -33.37 -4.68
N LEU A 99 13.00 -33.11 -5.99
CA LEU A 99 13.07 -34.14 -7.04
C LEU A 99 14.50 -34.62 -7.35
N GLY A 100 15.53 -34.07 -6.70
CA GLY A 100 16.94 -34.43 -6.97
C GLY A 100 17.40 -34.11 -8.40
N THR A 101 16.67 -33.27 -9.14
CA THR A 101 16.93 -32.93 -10.55
C THR A 101 17.66 -31.58 -10.73
N ALA A 102 18.07 -30.97 -9.62
CA ALA A 102 18.84 -29.73 -9.64
C ALA A 102 20.35 -30.03 -9.80
N PRO A 103 21.06 -29.39 -10.76
CA PRO A 103 22.51 -29.42 -10.79
C PRO A 103 23.06 -28.81 -9.49
N PRO A 104 24.24 -29.25 -9.01
CA PRO A 104 24.80 -28.79 -7.75
C PRO A 104 24.92 -27.25 -7.73
N PRO A 105 24.57 -26.59 -6.62
CA PRO A 105 24.63 -25.13 -6.54
C PRO A 105 26.07 -24.66 -6.79
N VAL A 106 26.23 -23.76 -7.76
CA VAL A 106 27.51 -23.10 -8.04
C VAL A 106 27.59 -21.88 -7.11
N TYR A 107 28.40 -22.00 -6.06
CA TYR A 107 28.69 -20.87 -5.18
C TYR A 107 29.65 -19.92 -5.89
N VAL A 108 29.19 -18.70 -6.16
CA VAL A 108 30.04 -17.62 -6.67
C VAL A 108 30.65 -16.93 -5.46
N ASP A 109 31.95 -17.13 -5.25
CA ASP A 109 32.71 -16.41 -4.24
C ASP A 109 32.82 -14.95 -4.67
N ARG A 110 32.06 -14.07 -4.00
CA ARG A 110 32.22 -12.63 -4.15
C ARG A 110 33.34 -12.20 -3.20
N ALA A 111 34.58 -12.41 -3.66
CA ALA A 111 35.71 -11.69 -3.10
C ALA A 111 35.52 -10.19 -3.39
N VAL A 112 35.20 -9.48 -2.30
CA VAL A 112 35.22 -8.03 -2.03
C VAL A 112 35.51 -7.09 -3.20
#